data_AF-A0A936W6E9-F1
#
_entry.id   AF-A0A936W6E9-F1
#
_cell.length_a   1.000
_cell.length_b   1.000
_cell.length_c   1.000
_cell.angle_alpha   90.00
_cell.angle_beta   90.00
_cell.angle_gamma   90.00
#
_symmetry.space_group_name_H-M   'P 1'
#
loop_
_entity.id
_entity.type
_entity.pdbx_description
1 polymer ?
#
loop_
_entity_poly.entity_id
_entity_poly.type
_entity_poly.pdbx_seq_one_letter_code
_entity_poly.pdbx_strand_id
1 'polypeptide(L)'
;MTRSGSAYVIMDDIEEDIYVPAKYTGGAMHKDIVRVDIIPGRKGRKPEGRVVTIVKRALEQVIRTSNSIRNLQCWCQIRMNMPFDIIVPIDKMSEAIDGDKVVVKITDWSQDHLPVK
;
A
#
# COMPACT_ATOMS: atom_id res chain seq x y z
N MET A 1 -4.01 9.58 2.40
CA MET A 1 -4.14 9.47 0.93
C MET A 1 -5.52 9.98 0.56
N THR A 2 -5.62 10.85 -0.45
CA THR A 2 -6.91 11.41 -0.91
C THR A 2 -7.59 10.47 -1.90
N ARG A 3 -8.89 10.69 -2.19
CA ARG A 3 -9.63 9.96 -3.24
C ARG A 3 -8.99 10.07 -4.63
N SER A 4 -8.17 11.10 -4.87
CA SER A 4 -7.43 11.31 -6.12
C SER A 4 -6.09 10.56 -6.19
N GLY A 5 -5.72 9.80 -5.15
CA GLY A 5 -4.44 9.08 -5.07
C GLY A 5 -3.26 9.93 -4.63
N SER A 6 -3.44 11.24 -4.38
CA SER A 6 -2.39 12.10 -3.83
C SER A 6 -2.16 11.84 -2.33
N ALA A 7 -0.98 12.20 -1.85
CA ALA A 7 -0.61 12.10 -0.44
C ALA A 7 -0.07 13.42 0.11
N TYR A 8 -0.13 13.56 1.43
CA TYR A 8 0.53 14.62 2.18
C TYR A 8 1.47 13.94 3.16
N VAL A 9 2.70 14.43 3.21
CA VAL A 9 3.73 13.94 4.13
C VAL A 9 3.98 15.04 5.15
N ILE A 10 3.79 14.67 6.42
CA ILE A 10 4.01 15.53 7.58
C ILE A 10 5.40 15.17 8.11
N MET A 11 6.19 16.19 8.43
CA MET A 11 7.49 16.04 9.07
C MET A 11 7.49 16.86 10.36
N ASP A 12 8.08 16.34 11.43
CA ASP A 12 8.11 17.04 12.71
C ASP A 12 8.94 18.34 12.64
N ASP A 13 9.91 18.40 11.73
CA ASP A 13 10.84 19.53 11.57
C ASP A 13 10.32 20.64 10.63
N ILE A 14 9.17 20.44 9.98
CA ILE A 14 8.62 21.39 8.99
C ILE A 14 7.14 21.62 9.29
N GLU A 15 6.73 22.88 9.49
CA GLU A 15 5.33 23.23 9.74
C GLU A 15 4.40 22.99 8.54
N GLU A 16 4.95 23.04 7.32
CA GLU A 16 4.20 22.83 6.08
C GLU A 16 4.24 21.38 5.61
N ASP A 17 3.06 20.80 5.39
CA ASP A 17 2.94 19.50 4.74
C ASP A 17 3.50 19.51 3.31
N ILE A 18 4.23 18.45 2.98
CA ILE A 18 4.70 18.21 1.62
C ILE A 18 3.60 17.52 0.82
N TYR A 19 3.18 18.17 -0.26
CA TYR A 19 2.23 17.58 -1.20
C TYR A 19 2.93 16.60 -2.14
N VAL A 20 2.44 15.36 -2.18
CA VAL A 20 2.93 14.32 -3.08
C VAL A 20 1.84 14.00 -4.10
N PRO A 21 2.04 14.38 -5.39
CA PRO A 21 1.14 13.99 -6.46
C PRO A 21 0.99 12.48 -6.57
N ALA A 22 -0.19 11.99 -6.98
CA ALA A 22 -0.47 10.55 -7.10
C ALA A 22 0.62 9.75 -7.85
N LYS A 23 1.13 10.30 -8.96
CA LYS A 23 2.22 9.71 -9.77
C LYS A 23 3.55 9.53 -9.04
N TYR A 24 3.75 10.24 -7.92
CA TYR A 24 4.99 10.27 -7.14
C TYR A 24 4.83 9.67 -5.74
N THR A 25 3.71 8.99 -5.48
CA THR A 25 3.48 8.29 -4.21
C THR A 25 4.27 7.00 -4.09
N GLY A 26 4.73 6.41 -5.20
CA GLY A 26 5.53 5.18 -5.18
C GLY A 26 4.85 4.00 -4.48
N GLY A 27 3.51 3.96 -4.46
CA GLY A 27 2.76 2.91 -3.75
C GLY A 27 2.78 3.05 -2.22
N ALA A 28 3.18 4.20 -1.69
CA ALA A 28 3.04 4.51 -0.27
C ALA A 28 1.56 4.55 0.13
N MET A 29 1.26 3.92 1.26
CA MET A 29 -0.08 3.86 1.82
C MET A 29 -0.27 4.87 2.94
N HIS A 30 -1.52 5.03 3.37
CA HIS A 30 -1.82 5.87 4.51
C HIS A 30 -1.07 5.36 5.76
N LYS A 31 -0.38 6.28 6.45
CA LYS A 31 0.45 6.07 7.64
C LYS A 31 1.80 5.39 7.41
N ASP A 32 2.17 5.07 6.17
CA ASP A 32 3.52 4.61 5.89
C ASP A 32 4.54 5.70 6.25
N ILE A 33 5.66 5.29 6.85
CA ILE A 33 6.83 6.15 7.06
C ILE A 33 7.65 6.09 5.79
N VAL A 34 7.90 7.24 5.18
CA VAL A 34 8.51 7.35 3.85
C VAL A 34 9.67 8.33 3.84
N ARG A 35 10.61 8.10 2.93
CA ARG A 35 11.64 9.06 2.54
C ARG A 35 11.17 9.79 1.29
N VAL A 36 11.20 11.11 1.33
CA VAL A 36 10.69 11.98 0.26
C VAL A 36 11.81 12.89 -0.23
N ASP A 37 11.97 12.99 -1.55
CA ASP A 37 12.75 14.05 -2.18
C ASP A 37 11.86 15.29 -2.29
N ILE A 38 12.29 16.41 -1.72
CA ILE A 38 11.59 17.68 -1.84
C ILE A 38 11.94 18.31 -3.18
N ILE A 39 10.91 18.61 -3.97
CA ILE A 39 11.02 19.32 -5.23
C ILE A 39 10.77 20.80 -4.92
N PRO A 40 11.78 21.69 -5.05
CA PRO A 40 11.60 23.10 -4.75
C PRO A 40 10.47 23.70 -5.59
N GLY A 41 9.40 24.13 -4.91
CA GLY A 41 8.23 24.72 -5.53
C GLY A 41 8.50 26.15 -6.04
N ARG A 42 7.59 26.66 -6.87
CA ARG A 42 7.56 28.09 -7.20
C ARG A 42 7.04 28.88 -5.99
N LYS A 43 7.58 30.09 -5.77
CA LYS A 43 7.18 31.03 -4.71
C LYS A 43 5.65 31.08 -4.54
N GLY A 44 5.15 30.79 -3.34
CA GLY A 44 3.72 30.87 -2.99
C GLY A 44 2.91 29.58 -3.17
N ARG A 45 3.53 28.43 -3.44
CA ARG A 45 2.88 27.11 -3.42
C ARG A 45 3.50 26.22 -2.36
N LYS A 46 2.69 25.29 -1.82
CA LYS A 46 3.18 24.24 -0.91
C LYS A 46 4.32 23.45 -1.56
N PRO A 47 5.31 23.00 -0.77
CA PRO A 47 6.39 22.16 -1.28
C PRO A 47 5.82 20.89 -1.90
N GLU A 48 6.29 20.54 -3.10
CA GLU A 48 5.97 19.28 -3.76
C GLU A 48 7.04 18.23 -3.43
N GLY A 49 6.65 16.97 -3.33
CA GLY A 49 7.56 15.88 -3.01
C GLY A 49 7.37 14.66 -3.88
N ARG A 50 8.41 13.81 -3.90
CA ARG A 50 8.36 12.46 -4.48
C ARG A 50 8.83 11.43 -3.47
N VAL A 51 8.04 10.39 -3.25
CA VAL A 51 8.43 9.25 -2.41
C VAL A 51 9.54 8.48 -3.11
N VAL A 52 10.70 8.38 -2.46
CA VAL A 52 11.86 7.62 -2.95
C VAL A 52 11.84 6.20 -2.39
N THR A 53 11.50 6.06 -1.11
CA THR A 53 11.52 4.77 -0.42
C THR A 53 10.52 4.77 0.72
N ILE A 54 9.95 3.60 0.98
CA ILE A 54 9.07 3.36 2.12
C ILE A 54 9.92 2.75 3.23
N VAL A 55 10.15 3.52 4.29
CA VAL A 55 11.01 3.15 5.42
C VAL A 55 10.31 2.16 6.33
N LYS A 56 9.02 2.38 6.60
CA LYS A 56 8.20 1.48 7.42
C LYS A 56 6.76 1.46 6.90
N ARG A 57 6.23 0.26 6.69
CA ARG A 57 4.82 0.06 6.35
C ARG A 57 3.96 0.15 7.60
N ALA A 58 2.83 0.86 7.52
CA ALA A 58 1.89 0.91 8.64
C ALA A 58 1.00 -0.34 8.75
N LEU A 59 0.82 -1.05 7.63
CA LEU A 59 -0.10 -2.16 7.53
C LEU A 59 0.68 -3.46 7.37
N GLU A 60 0.96 -4.13 8.48
CA GLU A 60 1.70 -5.41 8.49
C GLU A 60 0.78 -6.63 8.54
N GLN A 61 -0.42 -6.47 9.11
CA GLN A 61 -1.38 -7.54 9.32
C GLN A 61 -2.79 -7.10 8.91
N VAL A 62 -3.51 -8.00 8.26
CA VAL A 62 -4.88 -7.74 7.78
C VAL A 62 -5.78 -8.91 8.14
N ILE A 63 -6.91 -8.63 8.79
CA ILE A 63 -7.97 -9.61 9.04
C ILE A 63 -8.95 -9.56 7.87
N ARG A 64 -9.18 -10.68 7.17
CA ARG A 64 -10.10 -10.75 6.02
C ARG A 64 -10.82 -12.08 5.93
N THR A 65 -11.86 -12.11 5.12
CA THR A 65 -12.55 -13.34 4.76
C THR A 65 -11.80 -14.01 3.61
N SER A 66 -11.45 -15.29 3.74
CA SER A 66 -10.90 -16.09 2.65
C SER A 66 -11.95 -16.33 1.59
N ASN A 67 -11.63 -16.01 0.34
CA ASN A 67 -12.38 -16.46 -0.81
C ASN A 67 -11.50 -17.43 -1.59
N SER A 68 -11.88 -18.70 -1.63
CA SER A 68 -11.15 -19.73 -2.35
C SER A 68 -11.79 -19.97 -3.71
N ILE A 69 -10.98 -19.93 -4.77
CA ILE A 69 -11.40 -20.40 -6.10
C ILE A 69 -10.78 -21.78 -6.27
N ARG A 70 -11.62 -22.77 -6.62
CA ARG A 70 -11.22 -24.19 -6.73
C ARG A 70 -9.89 -24.33 -7.48
N ASN A 71 -8.90 -24.89 -6.80
CA ASN A 71 -7.60 -25.35 -7.33
C ASN A 71 -6.61 -24.31 -7.86
N LEU A 72 -6.87 -23.01 -7.74
CA LEU A 72 -5.95 -21.97 -8.22
C LEU A 72 -6.02 -20.78 -7.26
N GLN A 73 -4.91 -20.50 -6.56
CA GLN A 73 -4.58 -19.29 -5.81
C GLN A 73 -5.77 -18.54 -5.19
N CYS A 74 -5.90 -18.58 -3.85
CA CYS A 74 -6.93 -17.82 -3.16
C CYS A 74 -6.68 -16.30 -3.29
N TRP A 75 -7.70 -15.57 -3.73
CA TRP A 75 -7.67 -14.12 -3.85
C TRP A 75 -8.40 -13.52 -2.68
N CYS A 76 -7.67 -12.88 -1.76
CA CYS A 76 -8.28 -12.05 -0.74
C CYS A 76 -8.61 -10.69 -1.38
N GLN A 77 -9.78 -10.56 -1.99
CA GLN A 77 -10.26 -9.26 -2.49
C GLN A 77 -10.46 -8.30 -1.31
N ILE A 78 -9.62 -7.28 -1.23
CA ILE A 78 -9.70 -6.26 -0.19
C ILE A 78 -10.55 -5.10 -0.73
N ARG A 79 -11.79 -4.99 -0.25
CA ARG A 79 -12.51 -3.71 -0.33
C ARG A 79 -12.18 -2.85 0.89
N MET A 80 -10.99 -2.28 0.94
CA MET A 80 -10.70 -1.16 1.84
C MET A 80 -9.63 -0.27 1.24
N ASN A 81 -10.03 0.71 0.42
CA ASN A 81 -9.26 1.91 0.00
C ASN A 81 -7.76 1.69 -0.33
N MET A 82 -7.38 0.46 -0.68
CA MET A 82 -6.03 -0.01 -0.94
C MET A 82 -6.01 -0.40 -2.41
N PRO A 83 -5.11 0.17 -3.22
CA PRO A 83 -5.15 -0.01 -4.66
C PRO A 83 -4.54 -1.34 -5.14
N PHE A 84 -4.32 -2.32 -4.25
CA PHE A 84 -3.64 -3.58 -4.58
C PHE A 84 -4.39 -4.79 -4.01
N ASP A 85 -4.32 -5.89 -4.74
CA ASP A 85 -4.76 -7.21 -4.29
C ASP A 85 -3.66 -7.92 -3.52
N ILE A 86 -4.03 -8.66 -2.47
CA ILE A 86 -3.11 -9.52 -1.73
C ILE A 86 -3.28 -10.96 -2.22
N ILE A 87 -2.18 -11.53 -2.71
CA ILE A 87 -2.12 -12.91 -3.17
C ILE A 87 -1.49 -13.76 -2.06
N VAL A 88 -2.18 -14.83 -1.67
CA VAL A 88 -1.65 -15.80 -0.71
C VAL A 88 -1.33 -17.11 -1.46
N PRO A 89 -0.05 -17.51 -1.53
CA PRO A 89 0.35 -18.79 -2.09
C PRO A 89 -0.30 -19.98 -1.37
N ILE A 90 -0.64 -21.04 -2.10
CA ILE A 90 -1.32 -22.24 -1.57
C ILE A 90 -0.48 -22.93 -0.49
N ASP A 91 0.85 -22.92 -0.64
CA ASP A 91 1.82 -23.51 0.31
C ASP A 91 1.88 -22.78 1.66
N LYS A 92 1.42 -21.53 1.72
CA LYS A 92 1.34 -20.72 2.95
C LYS A 92 -0.08 -20.58 3.48
N MET A 93 -1.03 -21.31 2.90
CA MET A 93 -2.42 -21.30 3.33
C MET A 93 -2.58 -22.27 4.51
N SER A 94 -3.27 -21.85 5.57
CA SER A 94 -3.80 -22.79 6.56
C SER A 94 -4.99 -23.56 5.96
N GLU A 95 -5.56 -24.54 6.66
CA GLU A 95 -6.79 -25.26 6.27
C GLU A 95 -8.05 -24.37 6.29
N ALA A 96 -7.92 -23.07 5.98
CA ALA A 96 -9.00 -22.11 5.94
C ALA A 96 -9.98 -22.47 4.82
N ILE A 97 -11.25 -22.57 5.16
CA ILE A 97 -12.33 -22.88 4.23
C ILE A 97 -12.84 -21.55 3.63
N ASP A 98 -13.51 -21.65 2.49
CA ASP A 98 -14.22 -20.50 1.90
C ASP A 98 -15.16 -19.86 2.92
N GLY A 99 -15.03 -18.56 3.16
CA GLY A 99 -15.83 -17.82 4.13
C GLY A 99 -15.22 -17.67 5.54
N ASP A 100 -14.08 -18.30 5.82
CA ASP A 100 -13.39 -18.16 7.11
C ASP A 100 -12.71 -16.80 7.25
N LYS A 101 -12.63 -16.31 8.50
CA LYS A 101 -11.82 -15.12 8.82
C LYS A 101 -10.37 -15.54 8.99
N VAL A 102 -9.51 -15.09 8.09
CA VAL A 102 -8.08 -15.29 8.08
C VAL A 102 -7.33 -14.03 8.49
N VAL A 103 -6.20 -14.20 9.18
CA VAL A 103 -5.25 -13.13 9.46
C VAL A 103 -4.06 -13.34 8.53
N VAL A 104 -3.82 -12.39 7.63
CA VAL A 104 -2.71 -12.45 6.69
C VAL A 104 -1.64 -11.47 7.11
N LYS A 105 -0.40 -11.96 7.22
CA LYS A 105 0.79 -11.12 7.38
C LYS A 105 1.43 -10.91 6.02
N ILE A 106 1.61 -9.65 5.63
CA ILE A 106 2.27 -9.32 4.36
C ILE A 106 3.76 -9.54 4.54
N THR A 107 4.32 -10.48 3.78
CA THR A 107 5.76 -10.82 3.82
C THR A 107 6.54 -10.17 2.70
N ASP A 108 5.87 -9.87 1.58
CA ASP A 108 6.47 -9.28 0.40
C ASP A 108 5.51 -8.27 -0.24
N TRP A 109 6.08 -7.17 -0.73
CA TRP A 109 5.39 -6.05 -1.35
C TRP A 109 5.79 -5.84 -2.82
N SER A 110 6.66 -6.69 -3.40
CA SER A 110 7.03 -6.59 -4.82
C SER A 110 5.84 -6.90 -5.72
N GLN A 111 5.65 -6.11 -6.78
CA GLN A 111 4.62 -6.34 -7.80
C GLN A 111 5.00 -7.40 -8.84
N ASP A 112 6.17 -8.03 -8.69
CA ASP A 112 6.76 -8.94 -9.67
C ASP A 112 5.99 -10.26 -9.85
N HIS A 113 5.02 -10.54 -8.97
CA HIS A 113 4.29 -11.81 -8.94
C HIS A 113 3.00 -11.81 -9.77
N LEU A 114 2.65 -10.71 -10.44
CA LEU A 114 1.51 -10.70 -11.34
C LEU A 114 1.87 -11.47 -12.62
N PRO A 115 1.05 -12.46 -13.05
CA PRO A 115 1.30 -13.13 -14.32
C PRO A 115 1.32 -12.08 -15.44
N VAL A 116 2.46 -12.01 -16.13
CA VAL A 116 2.60 -11.24 -17.36
C VAL A 116 1.55 -11.80 -18.33
N LYS A 117 0.72 -10.89 -18.87
CA LYS A 117 -0.38 -11.20 -19.80
C LYS A 117 0.02 -12.13 -20.94
#